data_AF-A0A2K1JMM2-F1
#
_entry.id   AF-A0A2K1JMM2-F1
#
_cell.length_a   1.000
_cell.length_b   1.000
_cell.length_c   1.000
_cell.angle_alpha   90.00
_cell.angle_beta   90.00
_cell.angle_gamma   90.00
#
_symmetry.space_group_name_H-M   'P 1'
#
loop_
_entity.id
_entity.type
_entity.pdbx_description
1 polymer ?
#
loop_
_entity_poly.entity_id
_entity_poly.type
_entity_poly.pdbx_seq_one_letter_code
_entity_poly.pdbx_strand_id
1 'polypeptide(L)'
;MRRNIFWQGRRALGDKPNKMLGESLWQWWARRTEDRLSRNQLWDVVEPYQRPKPIAPLAVLNIVAFYSGVVAAAVTEQMHKERYWAENPGQAVPIMKPMLYLGPYKVRREDFGEDASGQ
;
A
#
# COMPACT_ATOMS: atom_id res chain seq x y z
N MET A 1 -19.25 88.48 10.51
CA MET A 1 -18.72 87.23 9.92
C MET A 1 -19.39 86.04 10.59
N ARG A 2 -20.40 85.40 9.96
CA ARG A 2 -21.09 84.21 10.49
C ARG A 2 -20.84 83.03 9.54
N ARG A 3 -20.15 81.98 10.02
CA ARG A 3 -19.93 80.73 9.28
C ARG A 3 -21.18 79.86 9.37
N ASN A 4 -21.68 79.41 8.21
CA ASN A 4 -22.85 78.55 8.06
C ASN A 4 -22.55 77.12 8.56
N ILE A 5 -23.25 76.71 9.62
CA ILE A 5 -23.18 75.39 10.28
C ILE A 5 -24.08 74.35 9.57
N PHE A 6 -24.85 74.77 8.57
CA PHE A 6 -25.94 73.97 7.99
C PHE A 6 -25.51 72.80 7.07
N TRP A 7 -24.21 72.68 6.74
CA TRP A 7 -23.73 71.71 5.75
C TRP A 7 -22.96 70.50 6.32
N GLN A 8 -22.84 70.35 7.65
CA GLN A 8 -22.12 69.20 8.23
C GLN A 8 -23.01 67.96 8.49
N GLY A 9 -24.33 68.10 8.60
CA GLY A 9 -25.21 67.00 9.05
C GLY A 9 -25.67 65.99 7.98
N ARG A 10 -25.45 66.24 6.69
CA ARG A 10 -26.11 65.49 5.60
C ARG A 10 -25.21 64.51 4.82
N ARG A 11 -23.99 64.22 5.30
CA ARG A 11 -23.05 63.27 4.67
C ARG A 11 -22.97 61.89 5.31
N ALA A 12 -23.69 61.63 6.41
CA ALA A 12 -23.56 60.38 7.17
C ALA A 12 -24.65 59.32 6.88
N LEU A 13 -25.65 59.62 6.02
CA LEU A 13 -26.89 58.85 5.91
C LEU A 13 -27.19 58.30 4.50
N GLY A 14 -26.18 58.14 3.63
CA GLY A 14 -26.39 57.76 2.22
C GLY A 14 -26.14 56.29 1.83
N ASP A 15 -25.24 55.58 2.53
CA ASP A 15 -24.64 54.34 1.97
C ASP A 15 -24.78 53.08 2.84
N LYS A 16 -25.48 53.16 3.97
CA LYS A 16 -25.43 52.12 5.01
C LYS A 16 -26.35 50.90 4.83
N PRO A 17 -27.55 50.95 4.20
CA PRO A 17 -28.44 49.78 4.20
C PRO A 17 -27.91 48.64 3.33
N ASN A 18 -27.31 48.96 2.18
CA ASN A 18 -26.84 47.96 1.22
C ASN A 18 -25.56 47.25 1.69
N LYS A 19 -24.71 47.95 2.46
CA LYS A 19 -23.51 47.38 3.07
C LYS A 19 -23.85 46.39 4.19
N MET A 20 -24.84 46.72 5.03
CA MET A 20 -25.35 45.80 6.06
C MET A 20 -25.98 44.54 5.46
N LEU A 21 -26.76 44.68 4.38
CA LEU A 21 -27.36 43.53 3.70
C LEU A 21 -26.27 42.65 3.04
N GLY A 22 -25.28 43.24 2.39
CA GLY A 22 -24.14 42.50 1.82
C GLY A 22 -23.30 41.77 2.87
N GLU A 23 -23.01 42.41 4.01
CA GLU A 23 -22.30 41.79 5.14
C GLU A 23 -23.11 40.66 5.76
N SER A 24 -24.42 40.83 5.93
CA SER A 24 -25.29 39.78 6.49
C SER A 24 -25.38 38.55 5.56
N LEU A 25 -25.45 38.77 4.24
CA LEU A 25 -25.45 37.71 3.23
C LEU A 25 -24.09 36.99 3.19
N TRP A 26 -22.99 37.74 3.29
CA TRP A 26 -21.64 37.21 3.38
C TRP A 26 -21.46 36.35 4.63
N GLN A 27 -21.93 36.82 5.79
CA GLN A 27 -21.89 36.05 7.04
C GLN A 27 -22.75 34.78 6.96
N TRP A 28 -23.94 34.85 6.34
CA TRP A 28 -24.79 33.68 6.12
C TRP A 28 -24.12 32.66 5.19
N TRP A 29 -23.53 33.12 4.08
CA TRP A 29 -22.83 32.27 3.13
C TRP A 29 -21.57 31.64 3.74
N ALA A 30 -20.79 32.42 4.49
CA ALA A 30 -19.60 31.94 5.20
C ALA A 30 -19.97 30.86 6.21
N ARG A 31 -20.99 31.09 7.06
CA ARG A 31 -21.49 30.08 8.00
C ARG A 31 -21.97 28.81 7.30
N ARG A 32 -22.72 28.96 6.19
CA ARG A 32 -23.22 27.81 5.43
C ARG A 32 -22.10 27.00 4.76
N THR A 33 -21.01 27.66 4.39
CA THR A 33 -19.84 27.02 3.78
C THR A 33 -19.01 26.30 4.85
N GLU A 34 -18.81 26.92 6.01
CA GLU A 34 -18.13 26.35 7.17
C GLU A 34 -18.88 25.13 7.75
N ASP A 35 -20.22 25.19 7.84
CA ASP A 35 -21.06 24.06 8.26
C ASP A 35 -20.97 22.87 7.28
N ARG A 36 -20.78 23.13 5.98
CA ARG A 36 -20.58 22.07 4.98
C ARG A 36 -19.17 21.48 5.07
N LEU A 37 -18.17 22.32 5.26
CA LEU A 37 -16.77 21.90 5.38
C LEU A 37 -16.57 21.03 6.63
N SER A 38 -17.08 21.48 7.79
CA SER A 38 -17.01 20.76 9.06
C SER A 38 -17.72 19.40 9.03
N ARG A 39 -18.86 19.32 8.32
CA ARG A 39 -19.55 18.03 8.10
C ARG A 39 -18.75 17.07 7.23
N ASN A 40 -17.99 17.57 6.27
CA ASN A 40 -17.16 16.73 5.39
C ASN A 40 -15.85 16.31 6.07
N GLN A 41 -15.28 17.13 6.96
CA GLN A 41 -14.11 16.76 7.76
C GLN A 41 -14.33 15.49 8.60
N LEU A 42 -15.55 15.30 9.13
CA LEU A 42 -15.91 14.06 9.82
C LEU A 42 -15.84 12.84 8.90
N TRP A 43 -16.25 12.98 7.64
CA TRP A 43 -16.15 11.91 6.66
C TRP A 43 -14.70 11.67 6.22
N ASP A 44 -13.89 12.71 6.07
CA ASP A 44 -12.46 12.61 5.74
C ASP A 44 -11.67 11.84 6.82
N VAL A 45 -12.06 12.00 8.10
CA VAL A 45 -11.45 11.27 9.23
C VAL A 45 -11.88 9.79 9.26
N VAL A 46 -13.07 9.47 8.75
CA VAL A 46 -13.66 8.12 8.77
C VAL A 46 -13.29 7.33 7.50
N GLU A 47 -13.06 8.00 6.37
CA GLU A 47 -12.67 7.43 5.08
C GLU A 47 -11.49 6.43 5.17
N PRO A 48 -10.40 6.67 5.92
CA PRO A 48 -9.31 5.69 6.08
C PRO A 48 -9.71 4.44 6.87
N TYR A 49 -10.83 4.45 7.59
CA TYR A 49 -11.31 3.31 8.40
C TYR A 49 -12.39 2.46 7.70
N GLN A 50 -12.98 2.93 6.60
CA GLN A 50 -14.11 2.22 5.96
C GLN A 50 -13.71 1.06 5.04
N ARG A 51 -12.46 1.00 4.56
CA ARG A 51 -12.00 -0.11 3.71
C ARG A 51 -11.06 -1.03 4.48
N PRO A 52 -11.47 -2.25 4.87
CA PRO A 52 -10.49 -3.28 5.21
C PRO A 52 -9.59 -3.48 3.99
N LYS A 53 -8.27 -3.41 4.19
CA LYS A 53 -7.31 -3.68 3.11
C LYS A 53 -7.65 -5.06 2.54
N PRO A 54 -7.93 -5.18 1.22
CA PRO A 54 -8.24 -6.48 0.65
C PRO A 54 -7.05 -7.42 0.90
N ILE A 55 -7.33 -8.66 1.31
CA ILE A 55 -6.31 -9.70 1.49
C ILE A 55 -5.75 -10.15 0.12
N ALA A 56 -6.45 -9.85 -0.97
CA ALA A 56 -6.09 -10.19 -2.34
C ALA A 56 -4.64 -9.82 -2.73
N PRO A 57 -4.13 -8.58 -2.56
CA PRO A 57 -2.73 -8.26 -2.84
C PRO A 57 -1.74 -9.12 -2.05
N LEU A 58 -2.03 -9.44 -0.78
CA LEU A 58 -1.19 -10.33 0.01
C LEU A 58 -1.25 -11.77 -0.52
N ALA A 59 -2.43 -12.27 -0.88
CA ALA A 59 -2.59 -13.61 -1.43
C ALA A 59 -1.83 -13.77 -2.75
N VAL A 60 -1.96 -12.80 -3.66
CA VAL A 60 -1.22 -12.79 -4.94
C VAL A 60 0.28 -12.79 -4.71
N LEU A 61 0.78 -11.95 -3.80
CA LEU A 61 2.21 -11.90 -3.48
C LEU A 61 2.70 -13.25 -2.93
N ASN A 62 1.93 -13.89 -2.06
CA ASN A 62 2.29 -15.20 -1.51
C ASN A 62 2.33 -16.29 -2.59
N ILE A 63 1.36 -16.30 -3.50
CA ILE A 63 1.33 -17.26 -4.62
C ILE A 63 2.58 -17.07 -5.50
N VAL A 64 2.87 -15.84 -5.89
CA VAL A 64 4.05 -15.53 -6.72
C VAL A 64 5.35 -15.92 -6.01
N ALA A 65 5.50 -15.58 -4.72
CA ALA A 65 6.68 -15.92 -3.94
C ALA A 65 6.85 -17.43 -3.73
N PHE A 66 5.75 -18.16 -3.55
CA PHE A 66 5.78 -19.61 -3.41
C PHE A 66 6.26 -20.28 -4.71
N TYR A 67 5.63 -19.94 -5.85
CA TYR A 67 5.99 -20.54 -7.13
C TYR A 67 7.39 -20.16 -7.60
N SER A 68 7.84 -18.92 -7.34
CA SER A 68 9.22 -18.53 -7.64
C SER A 68 10.24 -19.33 -6.82
N GLY A 69 9.92 -19.61 -5.54
CA GLY A 69 10.74 -20.47 -4.68
C GLY A 69 10.84 -21.92 -5.18
N VAL A 70 9.71 -22.51 -5.62
CA VAL A 70 9.69 -23.87 -6.18
C VAL A 70 10.52 -23.96 -7.46
N VAL A 71 10.37 -22.99 -8.37
CA VAL A 71 11.17 -22.95 -9.61
C VAL A 71 12.65 -22.79 -9.29
N ALA A 72 13.02 -21.89 -8.37
CA ALA A 72 14.40 -21.71 -7.96
C ALA A 72 15.00 -23.00 -7.37
N ALA A 73 14.27 -23.70 -6.50
CA ALA A 73 14.70 -24.97 -5.92
C ALA A 73 14.92 -26.04 -7.00
N ALA A 74 14.01 -26.15 -7.96
CA ALA A 74 14.14 -27.08 -9.08
C ALA A 74 15.39 -26.77 -9.93
N VAL A 75 15.64 -25.49 -10.23
CA VAL A 75 16.84 -25.07 -10.98
C VAL A 75 18.12 -25.43 -10.21
N THR A 76 18.17 -25.17 -8.91
CA THR A 76 19.35 -25.51 -8.09
C THR A 76 19.61 -27.02 -8.03
N GLU A 77 18.55 -27.83 -7.96
CA GLU A 77 18.65 -29.29 -7.99
C GLU A 77 19.22 -29.77 -9.34
N GLN A 78 18.78 -29.21 -10.46
CA GLN A 78 19.29 -29.58 -11.78
C GLN A 78 20.76 -29.18 -11.96
N MET A 79 21.14 -27.97 -11.53
CA MET A 79 22.55 -27.55 -11.54
C MET A 79 23.43 -28.45 -10.67
N HIS A 80 22.92 -28.91 -9.52
CA HIS A 80 23.61 -29.88 -8.68
C HIS A 80 23.84 -31.20 -9.41
N LYS A 81 22.83 -31.72 -10.11
CA LYS A 81 22.92 -32.96 -10.89
C LYS A 81 23.92 -32.88 -12.03
N GLU A 82 23.87 -31.82 -12.83
CA GLU A 82 24.80 -31.61 -13.93
C GLU A 82 26.26 -31.55 -13.44
N ARG A 83 26.49 -30.83 -12.34
CA ARG A 83 27.82 -30.75 -11.72
C ARG A 83 28.29 -32.09 -11.18
N TYR A 84 27.42 -32.85 -10.50
CA TYR A 84 27.77 -34.15 -9.95
C TYR A 84 28.16 -35.14 -11.06
N TRP A 85 27.39 -35.18 -12.16
CA TRP A 85 27.70 -36.05 -13.30
C TRP A 85 29.00 -35.70 -14.00
N ALA A 86 29.36 -34.42 -14.08
CA ALA A 86 30.64 -34.00 -14.64
C ALA A 86 31.84 -34.54 -13.83
N GLU A 87 31.68 -34.65 -12.51
CA GLU A 87 32.73 -35.14 -11.60
C GLU A 87 32.70 -36.67 -11.44
N ASN A 88 31.51 -37.30 -11.53
CA ASN A 88 31.28 -38.72 -11.26
C ASN A 88 30.45 -39.37 -12.39
N PRO A 89 31.07 -39.72 -13.53
CA PRO A 89 30.35 -40.33 -14.64
C PRO A 89 29.80 -41.71 -14.26
N GLY A 90 28.53 -41.96 -14.60
CA GLY A 90 27.88 -43.27 -14.42
C GLY A 90 27.44 -43.59 -12.99
N GLN A 91 27.60 -42.67 -12.03
CA GLN A 91 27.02 -42.81 -10.70
C GLN A 91 25.63 -42.18 -10.62
N ALA A 92 24.74 -42.81 -9.85
CA ALA A 92 23.46 -42.21 -9.49
C ALA A 92 23.70 -40.93 -8.68
N VAL A 93 22.94 -39.88 -8.97
CA VAL A 93 23.09 -38.59 -8.28
C VAL A 93 22.25 -38.61 -7.01
N PRO A 94 22.82 -38.26 -5.86
CA PRO A 94 22.03 -38.09 -4.65
C PRO A 94 21.21 -36.79 -4.71
N ILE A 95 20.03 -36.80 -4.08
CA ILE A 95 19.23 -35.57 -3.90
C ILE A 95 20.08 -34.50 -3.19
N MET A 96 20.03 -33.27 -3.68
CA MET A 96 20.77 -32.16 -3.09
C MET A 96 20.37 -31.97 -1.62
N LYS A 97 21.35 -31.64 -0.78
CA LYS A 97 21.07 -31.22 0.59
C LYS A 97 20.08 -30.04 0.60
N PRO A 98 18.98 -30.10 1.36
CA PRO A 98 18.04 -28.98 1.47
C PRO A 98 18.73 -27.73 2.02
N MET A 99 18.50 -26.58 1.38
CA MET A 99 19.16 -25.32 1.74
C MET A 99 18.89 -24.89 3.19
N LEU A 100 17.69 -25.15 3.71
CA LEU A 100 17.30 -24.75 5.07
C LEU A 100 17.79 -25.74 6.15
N TYR A 101 18.43 -26.84 5.77
CA TYR A 101 18.86 -27.86 6.73
C TYR A 101 20.23 -27.55 7.32
N LEU A 102 20.23 -27.02 8.53
CA LEU A 102 21.45 -26.60 9.26
C LEU A 102 22.22 -27.78 9.88
N GLY A 103 21.60 -28.95 9.98
CA GLY A 103 22.22 -30.14 10.60
C GLY A 103 23.21 -30.90 9.71
N PRO A 104 23.87 -31.92 10.28
CA PRO A 104 24.66 -32.87 9.50
C PRO A 104 23.74 -33.64 8.55
N TYR A 105 24.03 -33.57 7.25
CA TYR A 105 23.26 -34.22 6.21
C TYR A 105 24.01 -35.45 5.74
N LYS A 106 23.38 -36.62 5.86
CA LYS A 106 23.93 -37.90 5.40
C LYS A 106 23.10 -38.36 4.21
N VAL A 107 23.77 -38.61 3.10
CA VAL A 107 23.17 -39.22 1.91
C VAL A 107 22.89 -40.69 2.22
N ARG A 108 21.66 -41.11 2.02
CA ARG A 108 21.21 -42.50 2.19
C ARG A 108 20.86 -43.12 0.84
N ARG A 109 20.65 -44.44 0.81
CA ARG A 109 20.36 -45.16 -0.44
C ARG A 109 19.05 -44.67 -1.07
N GLU A 110 18.07 -44.36 -0.24
CA GLU A 110 16.77 -43.80 -0.65
C GLU A 110 16.87 -42.40 -1.27
N ASP A 111 17.99 -41.68 -1.06
CA ASP A 111 18.19 -40.36 -1.65
C ASP A 111 18.70 -40.43 -3.09
N PHE A 112 19.03 -41.61 -3.59
CA PHE A 112 19.29 -41.85 -5.00
C PHE A 112 17.96 -42.22 -5.66
N GLY A 113 17.66 -41.62 -6.82
CA GLY A 113 16.41 -41.88 -7.57
C GLY A 113 16.17 -43.37 -7.81
N GLU A 114 14.94 -43.73 -8.19
CA GLU A 114 14.46 -45.11 -8.41
C GLU A 114 15.41 -45.99 -9.25
N ASP A 115 16.24 -45.35 -10.09
CA ASP A 115 17.41 -45.87 -10.82
C ASP A 115 18.33 -46.78 -9.99
N ALA A 116 18.44 -46.56 -8.66
CA ALA A 116 19.30 -47.33 -7.75
C ALA A 116 18.59 -48.49 -7.05
N SER A 117 17.26 -48.60 -7.16
CA SER A 117 16.45 -49.62 -6.47
C SER A 117 16.40 -50.98 -7.19
N GLY A 118 16.94 -51.06 -8.41
CA GLY A 118 16.90 -52.25 -9.26
C GLY A 118 18.17 -53.11 -9.30
N GLN A 119 19.14 -52.90 -8.40
CA GLN A 119 20.36 -53.71 -8.28
C GLN A 119 20.49 -54.40 -6.92
#